data_AF-A0A2E1LIV5-F1
#
_entry.id   AF-A0A2E1LIV5-F1
#
_cell.length_a   1.000
_cell.length_b   1.000
_cell.length_c   1.000
_cell.angle_alpha   90.00
_cell.angle_beta   90.00
_cell.angle_gamma   90.00
#
_symmetry.space_group_name_H-M   'P 1'
#
loop_
_entity.id
_entity.type
_entity.pdbx_description
1 polymer ?
#
loop_
_entity_poly.entity_id
_entity_poly.type
_entity_poly.pdbx_seq_one_letter_code
_entity_poly.pdbx_strand_id
1 'polypeptide(L)'
;MIRAGFALLLMLLGLAGCGFQPLLRDTSGQFDIAIPAIEGRDGQILRAALVQRINRFNQPATPAFVLDLALVVEAREVVRFDQTDCAASGQNCTWLEIVAFSPVTIRANTLSHSNLMVWQGVARGRADVRLAQLGWAGAPSLDAAKAQALTQLADDIAAQVALALSRL
;
A
#
# COMPACT_ATOMS: atom_id res chain seq x y z
N MET A 1 -22.63 -28.71 -41.14
CA MET A 1 -23.27 -27.92 -40.06
C MET A 1 -22.74 -28.28 -38.66
N ILE A 2 -22.28 -29.52 -38.41
CA ILE A 2 -21.76 -29.97 -37.10
C ILE A 2 -20.46 -29.25 -36.65
N ARG A 3 -19.61 -28.83 -37.59
CA ARG A 3 -18.33 -28.14 -37.29
C ARG A 3 -18.49 -26.74 -36.67
N ALA A 4 -19.56 -26.02 -37.02
CA ALA A 4 -19.80 -24.67 -36.49
C ALA A 4 -20.29 -24.70 -35.04
N GLY A 5 -21.08 -25.71 -34.66
CA GLY A 5 -21.56 -25.88 -33.28
C GLY A 5 -20.44 -26.20 -32.30
N PHE A 6 -19.43 -26.96 -32.73
CA PHE A 6 -18.30 -27.34 -31.88
C PHE A 6 -17.37 -26.14 -31.57
N ALA A 7 -17.16 -25.25 -32.55
CA ALA A 7 -16.37 -24.04 -32.36
C ALA A 7 -17.05 -23.05 -31.38
N LEU A 8 -18.38 -22.94 -31.46
CA LEU A 8 -19.15 -22.08 -30.54
C LEU A 8 -19.12 -22.60 -29.10
N LEU A 9 -19.16 -23.93 -28.92
CA LEU A 9 -19.10 -24.57 -27.60
C LEU A 9 -17.74 -24.37 -26.92
N LEU A 10 -16.64 -24.49 -27.68
CA LEU A 10 -15.28 -24.25 -27.19
C LEU A 10 -15.04 -22.78 -26.80
N MET A 11 -15.64 -21.83 -27.52
CA MET A 11 -15.59 -20.41 -27.16
C MET A 11 -16.34 -20.12 -25.84
N LEU A 12 -17.52 -20.71 -25.65
CA LEU A 12 -18.32 -20.53 -24.43
C LEU A 12 -17.65 -21.14 -23.18
N LEU A 13 -16.94 -22.27 -23.32
CA LEU A 13 -16.17 -22.88 -22.23
C LEU A 13 -14.90 -22.09 -21.87
N GLY A 14 -14.33 -21.34 -22.83
CA GLY A 14 -13.17 -20.47 -22.58
C GLY A 14 -13.48 -19.25 -21.71
N LEU A 15 -14.72 -18.73 -21.73
CA LEU A 15 -15.11 -17.57 -20.90
C LEU A 15 -15.25 -17.91 -19.41
N ALA A 16 -15.49 -19.18 -19.05
CA ALA A 16 -15.55 -19.62 -17.65
C ALA A 16 -14.18 -19.96 -17.03
N GLY A 17 -13.09 -19.80 -17.81
CA GLY A 17 -11.76 -20.32 -17.47
C GLY A 17 -10.81 -19.36 -16.74
N CYS A 18 -11.14 -18.08 -16.59
CA CYS A 18 -10.44 -17.27 -15.60
C CYS A 18 -11.01 -17.70 -14.24
N GLY A 19 -10.34 -18.64 -13.55
CA GLY A 19 -10.68 -19.15 -12.22
C GLY A 19 -10.62 -18.08 -11.11
N PHE A 20 -11.18 -16.92 -11.40
CA PHE A 20 -11.37 -15.79 -10.52
C PHE A 20 -12.49 -16.19 -9.56
N GLN A 21 -12.11 -16.78 -8.43
CA GLN A 21 -13.02 -16.91 -7.29
C GLN A 21 -13.06 -15.53 -6.61
N PRO A 22 -14.15 -14.76 -6.74
CA PRO A 22 -14.30 -13.54 -5.97
C PRO A 22 -14.32 -13.94 -4.50
N LEU A 23 -13.38 -13.37 -3.73
CA LEU A 23 -13.22 -13.65 -2.31
C LEU A 23 -14.41 -13.05 -1.54
N LEU A 24 -15.54 -13.75 -1.52
CA LEU A 24 -16.75 -13.33 -0.83
C LEU A 24 -16.65 -13.75 0.65
N ARG A 25 -16.36 -12.75 1.49
CA ARG A 25 -16.33 -12.85 2.97
C ARG A 25 -15.28 -13.81 3.52
N ASP A 26 -14.03 -13.48 3.23
CA ASP A 26 -12.89 -13.98 4.00
C ASP A 26 -12.56 -12.97 5.12
N THR A 27 -12.36 -13.46 6.34
CA THR A 27 -11.80 -12.67 7.44
C THR A 27 -10.29 -12.51 7.32
N SER A 28 -9.67 -13.09 6.27
CA SER A 28 -8.30 -12.80 5.85
C SER A 28 -8.09 -11.28 5.76
N GLY A 29 -7.21 -10.75 6.60
CA GLY A 29 -6.98 -9.31 6.70
C GLY A 29 -7.63 -8.62 7.88
N GLN A 30 -8.27 -9.35 8.80
CA GLN A 30 -8.51 -8.90 10.16
C GLN A 30 -7.39 -9.44 11.06
N PHE A 31 -6.56 -8.55 11.57
CA PHE A 31 -5.48 -8.91 12.48
C PHE A 31 -5.74 -8.37 13.88
N ASP A 32 -5.30 -9.09 14.91
CA ASP A 32 -5.45 -8.64 16.30
C ASP A 32 -4.31 -7.69 16.70
N ILE A 33 -4.19 -6.58 15.97
CA ILE A 33 -3.10 -5.61 16.10
C ILE A 33 -3.61 -4.18 16.26
N ALA A 34 -3.05 -3.49 17.25
CA ALA A 34 -3.29 -2.08 17.49
C ALA A 34 -2.49 -1.23 16.50
N ILE A 35 -3.15 -0.23 15.90
CA ILE A 35 -2.49 0.79 15.09
C ILE A 35 -2.56 2.11 15.87
N PRO A 36 -1.48 2.51 16.56
CA PRO A 36 -1.45 3.73 17.35
C PRO A 36 -1.59 4.98 16.47
N ALA A 37 -1.86 6.11 17.11
CA ALA A 37 -1.84 7.40 16.41
C ALA A 37 -0.41 7.69 15.93
N ILE A 38 -0.29 8.12 14.68
CA ILE A 38 0.97 8.56 14.07
C ILE A 38 0.89 10.09 13.96
N GLU A 39 1.95 10.78 14.33
CA GLU A 39 1.98 12.24 14.38
C GLU A 39 1.82 12.87 12.98
N GLY A 40 1.15 14.04 12.93
CA GLY A 40 1.00 14.84 11.71
C GLY A 40 -0.09 14.36 10.76
N ARG A 41 -0.35 15.19 9.73
CA ARG A 41 -1.37 14.92 8.69
C ARG A 41 -1.07 13.62 7.94
N ASP A 42 0.18 13.43 7.53
CA ASP A 42 0.62 12.25 6.79
C ASP A 42 0.50 10.98 7.65
N GLY A 43 0.79 11.09 8.95
CA GLY A 43 0.57 10.01 9.91
C GLY A 43 -0.89 9.58 10.03
N GLN A 44 -1.83 10.54 10.03
CA GLN A 44 -3.26 10.22 10.06
C GLN A 44 -3.75 9.60 8.75
N ILE A 45 -3.24 10.05 7.60
CA ILE A 45 -3.53 9.45 6.30
C ILE A 45 -3.05 7.99 6.27
N LEU A 46 -1.80 7.75 6.70
CA LEU A 46 -1.24 6.40 6.79
C LEU A 46 -2.05 5.53 7.75
N ARG A 47 -2.38 6.03 8.94
CA ARG A 47 -3.20 5.29 9.92
C ARG A 47 -4.55 4.90 9.35
N ALA A 48 -5.24 5.82 8.68
CA ALA A 48 -6.53 5.53 8.05
C ALA A 48 -6.39 4.42 6.99
N ALA A 49 -5.36 4.50 6.14
CA ALA A 49 -5.06 3.50 5.14
C ALA A 49 -4.73 2.12 5.75
N LEU A 50 -3.98 2.08 6.86
CA LEU A 50 -3.64 0.86 7.59
C LEU A 50 -4.86 0.23 8.25
N VAL A 51 -5.73 1.00 8.89
CA VAL A 51 -6.97 0.49 9.50
C VAL A 51 -7.84 -0.19 8.45
N GLN A 52 -7.97 0.37 7.25
CA GLN A 52 -8.75 -0.22 6.16
C GLN A 52 -8.17 -1.55 5.64
N ARG A 53 -6.86 -1.77 5.81
CA ARG A 53 -6.14 -2.94 5.29
C ARG A 53 -5.97 -4.05 6.32
N ILE A 54 -5.75 -3.68 7.58
CA ILE A 54 -5.34 -4.57 8.67
C ILE A 54 -6.49 -4.83 9.65
N ASN A 55 -7.39 -3.86 9.81
CA ASN A 55 -8.52 -3.87 10.76
C ASN A 55 -9.83 -3.57 10.00
N ARG A 56 -10.04 -4.27 8.88
CA ARG A 56 -11.11 -3.97 7.90
C ARG A 56 -12.50 -3.91 8.53
N PHE A 57 -12.79 -4.73 9.54
CA PHE A 57 -14.12 -4.82 10.13
C PHE A 57 -14.23 -4.05 11.44
N ASN A 58 -13.23 -4.16 12.32
CA ASN A 58 -13.20 -3.40 13.56
C ASN A 58 -11.78 -3.32 14.13
N GLN A 59 -11.51 -2.28 14.93
CA GLN A 59 -10.31 -2.25 15.76
C GLN A 59 -10.50 -3.15 16.98
N PRO A 60 -9.52 -4.01 17.32
CA PRO A 60 -9.61 -4.83 18.52
C PRO A 60 -9.67 -3.98 19.79
N ALA A 61 -10.57 -4.30 20.71
CA ALA A 61 -10.66 -3.61 22.00
C ALA A 61 -9.49 -3.98 22.93
N THR A 62 -8.97 -5.20 22.82
CA THR A 62 -7.85 -5.74 23.60
C THR A 62 -6.84 -6.42 22.66
N PRO A 63 -6.04 -5.63 21.92
CA PRO A 63 -5.18 -6.16 20.87
C PRO A 63 -3.99 -6.95 21.44
N ALA A 64 -3.78 -8.18 20.97
CA ALA A 64 -2.64 -9.01 21.33
C ALA A 64 -1.30 -8.50 20.76
N PHE A 65 -1.32 -7.64 19.73
CA PHE A 65 -0.13 -7.05 19.13
C PHE A 65 -0.25 -5.53 19.00
N VAL A 66 0.88 -4.83 18.92
CA VAL A 66 0.96 -3.39 18.67
C VAL A 66 1.93 -3.14 17.52
N LEU A 67 1.49 -2.32 16.56
CA LEU A 67 2.30 -1.84 15.44
C LEU A 67 3.03 -0.55 15.84
N ASP A 68 4.35 -0.55 15.77
CA ASP A 68 5.20 0.59 16.07
C ASP A 68 5.88 1.07 14.77
N LEU A 69 5.71 2.36 14.47
CA LEU A 69 6.05 3.00 13.20
C LEU A 69 6.74 4.35 13.45
N ALA A 70 7.82 4.60 12.72
CA ALA A 70 8.44 5.92 12.65
C ALA A 70 8.34 6.46 11.21
N LEU A 71 7.30 7.23 10.92
CA LEU A 71 7.03 7.71 9.56
C LEU A 71 7.98 8.85 9.17
N VAL A 72 8.59 8.72 8.00
CA VAL A 72 9.35 9.79 7.32
C VAL A 72 8.81 9.96 5.91
N VAL A 73 8.51 11.19 5.52
CA VAL A 73 8.07 11.53 4.15
C VAL A 73 9.03 12.56 3.58
N GLU A 74 9.70 12.22 2.49
CA GLU A 74 10.64 13.08 1.79
C GLU A 74 10.16 13.37 0.38
N ALA A 75 10.46 14.57 -0.11
CA ALA A 75 10.30 14.93 -1.51
C ALA A 75 11.66 15.37 -2.06
N ARG A 76 12.09 14.78 -3.18
CA ARG A 76 13.37 15.06 -3.83
C ARG A 76 13.17 15.33 -5.31
N GLU A 77 13.84 16.35 -5.83
CA GLU A 77 13.85 16.59 -7.26
C GLU A 77 14.82 15.60 -7.94
N VAL A 78 14.36 14.96 -9.02
CA VAL A 78 15.15 14.01 -9.80
C VAL A 78 14.96 14.28 -11.29
N VAL A 79 16.05 14.16 -12.04
CA VAL A 79 16.03 14.29 -13.50
C VAL A 79 15.99 12.89 -14.11
N ARG A 80 15.02 12.64 -15.00
CA ARG A 80 14.77 11.34 -15.61
C ARG A 80 14.86 11.46 -17.13
N PHE A 81 16.06 11.24 -17.65
CA PHE A 81 16.36 11.27 -19.09
C PHE A 81 15.86 10.03 -19.85
N ASP A 82 15.55 8.96 -19.12
CA ASP A 82 15.04 7.68 -19.63
C ASP A 82 13.55 7.68 -19.97
N GLN A 83 12.79 8.64 -19.44
CA GLN A 83 11.37 8.82 -19.74
C GLN A 83 11.16 9.19 -21.21
N THR A 84 10.23 8.52 -21.91
CA THR A 84 10.00 8.65 -23.35
C THR A 84 9.81 10.09 -23.82
N ASP A 85 9.05 10.89 -23.06
CA ASP A 85 8.81 12.30 -23.40
C ASP A 85 10.08 13.16 -23.27
N CYS A 86 10.91 12.89 -22.25
CA CYS A 86 12.17 13.59 -22.04
C CYS A 86 13.21 13.13 -23.08
N ALA A 87 13.31 11.84 -23.36
CA ALA A 87 14.21 11.28 -24.34
C ALA A 87 13.94 11.81 -25.77
N ALA A 88 12.66 12.05 -26.11
CA ALA A 88 12.27 12.55 -27.42
C ALA A 88 12.40 14.06 -27.58
N SER A 89 12.17 14.85 -26.52
CA SER A 89 12.06 16.32 -26.62
C SER A 89 13.08 17.12 -25.83
N GLY A 90 13.78 16.51 -24.86
CA GLY A 90 14.64 17.20 -23.90
C GLY A 90 13.90 18.13 -22.93
N GLN A 91 12.56 18.14 -22.96
CA GLN A 91 11.73 19.01 -22.15
C GLN A 91 11.07 18.23 -21.00
N ASN A 92 10.74 18.92 -19.91
CA ASN A 92 9.99 18.37 -18.78
C ASN A 92 10.60 17.11 -18.14
N CYS A 93 11.93 17.05 -18.12
CA CYS A 93 12.72 15.92 -17.60
C CYS A 93 12.78 15.85 -16.08
N THR A 94 12.28 16.87 -15.40
CA THR A 94 12.35 17.02 -13.95
C THR A 94 11.09 16.49 -13.28
N TRP A 95 11.30 15.66 -12.27
CA TRP A 95 10.27 15.03 -11.45
C TRP A 95 10.53 15.34 -9.99
N LEU A 96 9.45 15.43 -9.22
CA LEU A 96 9.51 15.41 -7.78
C LEU A 96 9.15 13.99 -7.33
N GLU A 97 10.16 13.26 -6.87
CA GLU A 97 10.00 11.94 -6.27
C GLU A 97 9.63 12.12 -4.79
N ILE A 98 8.51 11.53 -4.41
CA ILE A 98 8.01 11.48 -3.04
C ILE A 98 8.23 10.07 -2.51
N VAL A 99 8.95 9.99 -1.41
CA VAL A 99 9.24 8.72 -0.73
C VAL A 99 8.66 8.78 0.67
N ALA A 100 7.75 7.85 0.96
CA ALA A 100 7.31 7.55 2.32
C ALA A 100 8.06 6.32 2.82
N PHE A 101 8.61 6.40 4.02
CA PHE A 101 9.43 5.36 4.62
C PHE A 101 9.05 5.18 6.08
N SER A 102 9.05 3.92 6.55
CA SER A 102 8.93 3.66 7.97
C SER A 102 9.61 2.34 8.37
N PRO A 103 10.44 2.31 9.43
CA PRO A 103 10.77 1.05 10.08
C PRO A 103 9.50 0.49 10.72
N VAL A 104 9.29 -0.81 10.55
CA VAL A 104 8.11 -1.52 11.03
C VAL A 104 8.53 -2.44 12.16
N THR A 105 7.96 -2.24 13.33
CA THR A 105 8.14 -3.16 14.45
C THR A 105 6.77 -3.65 14.93
N ILE A 106 6.63 -4.96 15.12
CA ILE A 106 5.43 -5.54 15.74
C ILE A 106 5.84 -6.08 17.10
N ARG A 107 5.09 -5.70 18.13
CA ARG A 107 5.33 -6.12 19.52
C ARG A 107 4.12 -6.87 20.04
N ALA A 108 4.35 -7.89 20.86
CA ALA A 108 3.29 -8.55 21.60
C ALA A 108 2.82 -7.66 22.76
N ASN A 109 1.52 -7.67 23.00
CA ASN A 109 0.81 -6.91 24.03
C ASN A 109 -0.06 -7.85 24.86
N THR A 110 0.49 -9.02 25.18
CA THR A 110 -0.15 -10.01 26.06
C THR A 110 0.41 -9.90 27.47
N LEU A 111 -0.37 -10.34 28.47
CA LEU A 111 0.05 -10.31 29.87
C LEU A 111 1.34 -11.13 30.13
N SER A 112 1.58 -12.18 29.33
CA SER A 112 2.73 -13.06 29.49
C SER A 112 3.99 -12.60 28.77
N HIS A 113 3.87 -11.83 27.68
CA HIS A 113 5.00 -11.44 26.81
C HIS A 113 4.93 -9.97 26.37
N SER A 114 4.55 -9.08 27.29
CA SER A 114 4.42 -7.64 27.01
C SER A 114 5.72 -7.05 26.43
N ASN A 115 5.59 -6.28 25.35
CA ASN A 115 6.66 -5.62 24.59
C ASN A 115 7.68 -6.53 23.89
N LEU A 116 7.45 -7.85 23.85
CA LEU A 116 8.28 -8.77 23.07
C LEU A 116 8.20 -8.41 21.59
N MET A 117 9.34 -8.16 20.95
CA MET A 117 9.42 -7.92 19.51
C MET A 117 9.18 -9.24 18.76
N VAL A 118 8.14 -9.28 17.92
CA VAL A 118 7.79 -10.45 17.11
C VAL A 118 8.17 -10.28 15.64
N TRP A 119 8.29 -9.04 15.17
CA TRP A 119 8.69 -8.72 13.81
C TRP A 119 9.45 -7.40 13.77
N GLN A 120 10.44 -7.33 12.88
CA GLN A 120 11.10 -6.10 12.50
C GLN A 120 11.34 -6.07 11.00
N GLY A 121 11.06 -4.93 10.37
CA GLY A 121 11.22 -4.73 8.95
C GLY A 121 11.29 -3.26 8.60
N VAL A 122 11.24 -2.99 7.31
CA VAL A 122 11.24 -1.65 6.74
C VAL A 122 10.21 -1.65 5.63
N ALA A 123 9.38 -0.62 5.59
CA ALA A 123 8.38 -0.46 4.55
C ALA A 123 8.61 0.86 3.78
N ARG A 124 8.27 0.85 2.49
CA ARG A 124 8.45 2.01 1.61
C ARG A 124 7.30 2.16 0.63
N GLY A 125 6.89 3.41 0.41
CA GLY A 125 6.00 3.80 -0.67
C GLY A 125 6.60 4.93 -1.50
N ARG A 126 6.27 4.97 -2.79
CA ARG A 126 6.80 5.95 -3.73
C ARG A 126 5.72 6.51 -4.65
N ALA A 127 5.74 7.80 -4.87
CA ALA A 127 5.00 8.43 -5.94
C ALA A 127 5.86 9.50 -6.60
N ASP A 128 5.72 9.68 -7.90
CA ASP A 128 6.44 10.69 -8.64
C ASP A 128 5.42 11.64 -9.28
N VAL A 129 5.68 12.96 -9.21
CA VAL A 129 4.89 13.97 -9.91
C VAL A 129 5.82 14.80 -10.78
N ARG A 130 5.38 15.14 -12.00
CA ARG A 130 6.21 15.92 -12.91
C ARG A 130 6.27 17.35 -12.43
N LEU A 131 7.47 17.94 -12.34
CA LEU A 131 7.63 19.31 -11.82
C LEU A 131 6.88 20.33 -12.67
N ALA A 132 6.82 20.12 -13.99
CA ALA A 132 6.04 20.95 -14.92
C ALA A 132 4.52 20.94 -14.65
N GLN A 133 3.98 19.91 -13.99
CA GLN A 133 2.57 19.82 -13.60
C GLN A 133 2.28 20.60 -12.31
N LEU A 134 3.32 21.01 -11.57
CA LEU A 134 3.19 21.72 -10.30
C LEU A 134 2.97 23.23 -10.43
N GLY A 135 2.47 23.71 -11.58
CA GLY A 135 2.14 25.12 -11.82
C GLY A 135 1.02 25.65 -10.91
N TRP A 136 0.07 26.41 -11.45
CA TRP A 136 -1.00 27.01 -10.63
C TRP A 136 -1.90 25.98 -9.89
N ALA A 137 -1.93 24.71 -10.35
CA ALA A 137 -2.62 23.59 -9.70
C ALA A 137 -1.66 22.61 -8.97
N GLY A 138 -0.47 23.07 -8.56
CA GLY A 138 0.57 22.19 -8.00
C GLY A 138 0.28 21.65 -6.60
N ALA A 139 -0.48 22.36 -5.77
CA ALA A 139 -0.84 21.91 -4.43
C ALA A 139 -1.68 20.60 -4.43
N PRO A 140 -2.80 20.49 -5.19
CA PRO A 140 -3.60 19.26 -5.20
C PRO A 140 -2.88 18.07 -5.83
N SER A 141 -2.06 18.29 -6.87
CA SER A 141 -1.29 17.20 -7.49
C SER A 141 -0.18 16.69 -6.56
N LEU A 142 0.47 17.58 -5.80
CA LEU A 142 1.43 17.20 -4.78
C LEU A 142 0.77 16.39 -3.64
N ASP A 143 -0.37 16.86 -3.13
CA ASP A 143 -1.11 16.17 -2.08
C ASP A 143 -1.59 14.78 -2.53
N ALA A 144 -2.05 14.65 -3.78
CA ALA A 144 -2.42 13.37 -4.36
C ALA A 144 -1.23 12.41 -4.46
N ALA A 145 -0.07 12.89 -4.90
CA ALA A 145 1.14 12.07 -4.97
C ALA A 145 1.61 11.64 -3.58
N LYS A 146 1.56 12.52 -2.57
CA LYS A 146 1.84 12.15 -1.17
C LYS A 146 0.90 11.07 -0.67
N ALA A 147 -0.41 11.22 -0.89
CA ALA A 147 -1.40 10.24 -0.51
C ALA A 147 -1.17 8.87 -1.20
N GLN A 148 -0.76 8.88 -2.47
CA GLN A 148 -0.38 7.66 -3.18
C GLN A 148 0.85 6.98 -2.57
N ALA A 149 1.90 7.74 -2.23
CA ALA A 149 3.09 7.19 -1.57
C ALA A 149 2.74 6.57 -0.21
N LEU A 150 1.90 7.24 0.60
CA LEU A 150 1.43 6.72 1.89
C LEU A 150 0.55 5.48 1.74
N THR A 151 -0.25 5.42 0.68
CA THR A 151 -1.10 4.26 0.37
C THR A 151 -0.24 3.03 0.04
N GLN A 152 0.78 3.19 -0.80
CA GLN A 152 1.73 2.11 -1.10
C GLN A 152 2.51 1.67 0.14
N LEU A 153 2.93 2.63 0.98
CA LEU A 153 3.55 2.31 2.26
C LEU A 153 2.61 1.47 3.13
N ALA A 154 1.32 1.81 3.18
CA ALA A 154 0.33 1.03 3.91
C ALA A 154 0.13 -0.38 3.33
N ASP A 155 0.17 -0.54 2.01
CA ASP A 155 0.09 -1.85 1.35
C ASP A 155 1.29 -2.74 1.74
N ASP A 156 2.51 -2.20 1.74
CA ASP A 156 3.73 -2.90 2.14
C ASP A 156 3.70 -3.28 3.63
N ILE A 157 3.34 -2.35 4.52
CA ILE A 157 3.17 -2.64 5.95
C ILE A 157 2.12 -3.74 6.18
N ALA A 158 0.97 -3.65 5.50
CA ALA A 158 -0.08 -4.66 5.63
C ALA A 158 0.38 -6.05 5.16
N ALA A 159 1.17 -6.12 4.10
CA ALA A 159 1.79 -7.37 3.65
C ALA A 159 2.76 -7.92 4.71
N GLN A 160 3.59 -7.07 5.31
CA GLN A 160 4.50 -7.49 6.38
C GLN A 160 3.75 -7.98 7.63
N VAL A 161 2.67 -7.30 8.02
CA VAL A 161 1.79 -7.74 9.13
C VAL A 161 1.16 -9.10 8.82
N ALA A 162 0.64 -9.28 7.61
CA ALA A 162 0.07 -10.56 7.18
C ALA A 162 1.12 -11.68 7.21
N LEU A 163 2.34 -11.42 6.76
CA LEU A 163 3.45 -12.37 6.80
C LEU A 163 3.92 -12.69 8.23
N ALA A 164 3.98 -11.69 9.10
CA ALA A 164 4.40 -11.87 10.48
C ALA A 164 3.39 -12.69 11.29
N LEU A 165 2.10 -12.35 11.17
CA LEU A 165 1.05 -12.93 12.00
C LEU A 165 0.49 -14.25 11.45
N SER A 166 0.67 -14.56 10.15
CA SER A 166 0.31 -15.87 9.60
C SER A 166 1.26 -17.01 9.99
N ARG A 167 2.43 -16.67 10.56
CA ARG A 167 3.46 -17.63 10.97
C ARG A 167 3.40 -18.00 12.46
N LEU A 168 2.55 -17.32 13.23
CA LEU A 168 2.35 -17.51 14.66
C LEU A 168 1.18 -18.46 14.91
#